data_AF-A0A0M2GZG8-F1
#
_entry.id   AF-A0A0M2GZG8-F1
#
_cell.length_a   1.000
_cell.length_b   1.000
_cell.length_c   1.000
_cell.angle_alpha   90.00
_cell.angle_beta   90.00
_cell.angle_gamma   90.00
#
_symmetry.space_group_name_H-M   'P 1'
#
loop_
_entity.id
_entity.type
_entity.pdbx_description
1 polymer ?
#
loop_
_entity_poly.entity_id
_entity_poly.type
_entity_poly.pdbx_seq_one_letter_code
_entity_poly.pdbx_strand_id
1 'polypeptide(L)' 'MIKKVNDDHEAIEIVSKHGNAVLASAEDYAALREGSYLLRSPVNARRLLKAYENALNVNVSERELIDPDVADVATGAA' A
#
# COMPACT_ATOMS: atom_id res chain seq x y z
N MET A 1 6.95 -17.49 -19.35
CA MET A 1 6.09 -16.31 -19.16
C MET A 1 5.95 -15.97 -17.69
N ILE A 2 5.39 -16.84 -16.83
CA ILE A 2 5.20 -16.57 -15.38
C ILE A 2 6.47 -16.08 -14.69
N LYS A 3 7.62 -16.75 -14.88
CA LYS A 3 8.91 -16.33 -14.28
C LYS A 3 9.30 -14.89 -14.66
N LYS A 4 9.08 -14.49 -15.92
CA LYS A 4 9.42 -13.14 -16.40
C LYS A 4 8.57 -12.06 -15.69
N VAL A 5 7.28 -12.32 -15.52
CA VAL A 5 6.36 -11.36 -14.89
C VAL A 5 6.68 -11.18 -13.41
N ASN A 6 7.11 -12.24 -12.73
CA ASN A 6 7.54 -12.16 -11.33
C ASN A 6 8.90 -11.47 -11.16
N ASP A 7 9.85 -11.70 -12.07
CA ASP A 7 11.21 -11.15 -11.94
C ASP A 7 11.29 -9.68 -12.37
N ASP A 8 10.59 -9.33 -13.46
CA ASP A 8 10.69 -8.00 -14.09
C ASP A 8 9.57 -7.05 -13.64
N HIS A 9 8.56 -7.55 -12.90
CA HIS A 9 7.35 -6.81 -12.51
C HIS A 9 6.65 -6.10 -13.71
N GLU A 10 6.81 -6.63 -14.91
CA GLU A 10 6.26 -6.09 -16.16
C GLU A 10 5.02 -6.89 -16.57
N ALA A 11 3.86 -6.22 -16.62
CA ALA A 11 2.61 -6.84 -17.02
C ALA A 11 2.60 -7.20 -18.52
N ILE A 12 2.07 -8.39 -18.85
CA ILE A 12 1.95 -8.86 -20.23
C ILE A 12 0.49 -8.89 -20.65
N GLU A 13 0.15 -8.19 -21.73
CA GLU A 13 -1.16 -8.29 -22.36
C GLU A 13 -1.25 -9.52 -23.27
N ILE A 14 -2.32 -10.29 -23.10
CA ILE A 14 -2.67 -11.46 -23.89
C ILE A 14 -3.89 -11.10 -24.73
N VAL A 15 -3.69 -10.99 -26.04
CA VAL A 15 -4.75 -10.64 -27.00
C VAL A 15 -5.33 -11.91 -27.63
N SER A 16 -6.66 -12.04 -27.61
CA SER A 16 -7.37 -13.15 -28.24
C SER A 16 -8.62 -12.67 -28.97
N LYS A 17 -9.07 -13.44 -29.98
CA LYS A 17 -10.29 -13.15 -30.76
C LYS A 17 -11.56 -13.06 -29.91
N HIS A 18 -11.55 -13.63 -28.71
CA HIS A 18 -12.71 -13.66 -27.80
C HIS A 18 -12.50 -12.79 -26.54
N GLY A 19 -11.49 -11.92 -26.52
CA GLY A 19 -11.23 -11.00 -25.41
C GLY A 19 -9.76 -10.98 -24.99
N ASN A 20 -9.38 -9.91 -24.28
CA ASN A 20 -8.01 -9.71 -23.81
C ASN A 20 -7.89 -10.08 -22.33
N ALA A 21 -6.69 -10.48 -21.92
CA ALA A 21 -6.34 -10.71 -20.53
C ALA A 21 -5.00 -10.06 -20.23
N VAL A 22 -4.73 -9.77 -18.95
CA VAL A 22 -3.44 -9.27 -18.48
C VAL A 22 -2.86 -10.29 -17.51
N LEU A 23 -1.60 -10.67 -17.72
CA LEU A 23 -0.81 -11.46 -16.78
C LEU A 23 0.11 -10.50 -16.02
N ALA A 24 -0.05 -10.44 -14.70
CA ALA A 24 0.79 -9.69 -13.77
C ALA A 24 1.30 -10.64 -12.67
N SER A 25 2.35 -10.25 -11.94
CA SER A 25 2.76 -10.99 -10.75
C SER A 25 1.64 -10.96 -9.70
N ALA A 26 1.55 -12.00 -8.88
CA ALA A 26 0.53 -12.05 -7.83
C ALA A 26 0.72 -10.93 -6.80
N GLU A 27 1.97 -10.56 -6.54
CA GLU A 27 2.35 -9.47 -5.64
C GLU A 27 1.89 -8.11 -6.17
N ASP A 28 2.19 -7.80 -7.44
CA ASP A 28 1.76 -6.53 -8.06
C ASP A 28 0.24 -6.41 -8.09
N TYR A 29 -0.47 -7.51 -8.40
CA TYR A 29 -1.92 -7.52 -8.38
C TYR A 29 -2.49 -7.26 -6.97
N ALA A 30 -1.89 -7.87 -5.94
CA ALA A 30 -2.30 -7.64 -4.56
C ALA A 30 -2.06 -6.18 -4.13
N ALA A 31 -0.89 -5.63 -4.43
CA ALA A 31 -0.54 -4.25 -4.14
C ALA A 31 -1.47 -3.25 -4.84
N LEU A 32 -1.79 -3.49 -6.13
CA LEU A 32 -2.74 -2.67 -6.88
C LEU A 32 -4.14 -2.71 -6.27
N ARG A 33 -4.60 -3.90 -5.85
CA ARG A 33 -5.91 -4.07 -5.22
C ARG A 33 -6.00 -3.35 -3.88
N GLU A 34 -4.95 -3.46 -3.07
CA GLU A 34 -4.86 -2.78 -1.77
C GLU A 34 -4.76 -1.26 -1.94
N GLY A 35 -3.88 -0.77 -2.83
CA GLY A 35 -3.79 0.65 -3.16
C GLY A 35 -5.11 1.21 -3.67
N SER A 36 -5.80 0.49 -4.56
CA SER A 36 -7.14 0.86 -5.03
C SER A 36 -8.16 0.91 -3.88
N TYR A 37 -8.06 -0.01 -2.93
CA TYR A 37 -8.92 -0.01 -1.74
C TYR A 37 -8.66 1.19 -0.83
N LEU A 38 -7.39 1.52 -0.55
CA LEU A 38 -7.01 2.69 0.24
C LEU A 38 -7.45 4.00 -0.44
N LEU A 39 -7.34 4.07 -1.76
CA LEU A 39 -7.69 5.26 -2.55
C LEU A 39 -9.19 5.43 -2.78
N ARG A 40 -10.01 4.37 -2.60
CA ARG A 40 -11.48 4.46 -2.72
C ARG A 40 -12.12 5.41 -1.72
N SER A 41 -11.49 5.66 -0.57
CA SER A 41 -11.92 6.70 0.37
C SER A 41 -11.19 8.01 0.04
N PRO A 42 -11.89 9.07 -0.41
CA PRO A 42 -11.25 10.35 -0.75
C PRO A 42 -10.48 10.96 0.42
N VAL A 43 -10.94 10.72 1.65
CA VAL A 43 -10.27 11.18 2.87
C VAL A 43 -8.98 10.42 3.10
N ASN A 44 -8.99 9.10 2.93
CA ASN A 44 -7.80 8.28 3.11
C ASN A 44 -6.75 8.53 2.01
N ALA A 45 -7.19 8.70 0.76
CA ALA A 45 -6.32 9.09 -0.35
C ALA A 45 -5.58 10.40 -0.07
N ARG A 46 -6.30 11.43 0.39
CA ARG A 46 -5.69 12.72 0.78
C ARG A 46 -4.68 12.57 1.92
N ARG A 47 -4.98 11.73 2.92
CA ARG A 47 -4.06 11.47 4.04
C ARG A 47 -2.78 10.79 3.58
N LEU A 48 -2.90 9.76 2.73
CA LEU A 48 -1.75 9.02 2.21
C LEU A 48 -0.85 9.91 1.34
N LEU A 49 -1.45 10.70 0.43
CA LEU A 49 -0.69 11.63 -0.40
C LEU A 49 0.03 12.69 0.44
N LYS A 50 -0.65 13.26 1.44
CA LYS A 50 -0.03 14.22 2.37
C LYS A 50 1.12 13.60 3.17
N ALA A 51 0.98 12.36 3.63
CA ALA A 51 2.04 11.65 4.33
C ALA A 51 3.26 11.41 3.41
N TYR A 52 3.01 11.04 2.16
CA TYR A 52 4.05 10.88 1.14
C TYR A 52 4.78 12.20 0.83
N GLU A 53 4.05 13.31 0.64
CA GLU A 53 4.65 14.64 0.46
C GLU A 53 5.49 15.07 1.66
N ASN A 54 5.02 14.80 2.88
CA ASN A 54 5.78 15.09 4.09
C ASN A 54 7.07 14.29 4.14
N ALA A 55 7.06 13.01 3.78
CA ALA A 55 8.24 12.14 3.75
C ALA A 55 9.29 12.64 2.74
N LEU A 56 8.86 13.03 1.53
CA LEU A 56 9.77 13.57 0.51
C LEU A 56 10.43 14.89 0.93
N ASN A 57 9.70 15.73 1.66
CA ASN A 57 10.20 17.02 2.14
C ASN A 57 10.90 16.94 3.51
N VAL A 58 11.16 15.72 4.02
CA VAL A 58 11.76 15.48 5.34
C VAL A 58 10.97 16.17 6.48
N ASN A 59 9.67 16.39 6.27
CA ASN A 59 8.74 16.92 7.26
C ASN A 59 8.15 15.78 8.08
N VAL A 60 9.03 14.99 8.71
CA VAL A 60 8.70 13.81 9.51
C VAL A 60 9.27 13.97 10.91
N SER A 61 8.55 13.47 11.91
CA SER A 61 9.02 13.41 13.30
C SER A 61 9.24 11.95 13.67
N GLU A 62 10.45 11.59 14.07
CA GLU A 62 10.73 10.29 14.64
C GLU A 62 10.00 10.14 15.99
N ARG A 63 9.42 8.96 16.21
CA ARG A 63 8.78 8.61 17.47
C ARG A 63 9.15 7.20 17.85
N GLU A 64 9.39 6.98 19.13
CA GLU A 64 9.54 5.64 19.67
C GLU A 64 8.21 4.87 19.55
N LEU A 65 8.33 3.55 19.34
CA LEU A 65 7.18 2.67 19.31
C LEU A 65 6.57 2.62 20.72
N ILE A 66 5.30 3.01 20.83
CA ILE A 66 4.55 2.88 22.07
C ILE A 66 4.23 1.41 22.25
N ASP A 67 4.70 0.82 23.36
CA ASP A 67 4.31 -0.52 23.75
C ASP A 67 2.81 -0.51 24.13
N PRO A 68 1.95 -1.28 23.45
CA PRO A 68 0.52 -1.29 23.75
C PRO A 68 0.20 -1.83 25.16
N ASP A 69 1.11 -2.60 25.76
CA ASP A 69 0.89 -3.26 27.05
C ASP A 69 1.30 -2.39 28.25
N VAL A 70 1.99 -1.26 28.04
CA VAL A 70 2.37 -0.32 29.11
C VAL A 70 1.43 0.88 29.23
N ALA A 71 0.60 1.14 28.22
CA ALA A 71 -0.22 2.36 28.13
C ALA A 71 -1.42 2.41 29.09
N ASP A 72 -1.86 1.27 29.63
CA ASP A 72 -3.07 1.18 30.46
C ASP A 72 -2.82 1.40 31.96
N VAL A 73 -1.55 1.48 32.41
CA VAL A 73 -1.24 1.59 33.84
C VAL A 73 -1.39 3.01 34.38
N ALA A 74 -1.39 4.03 33.52
CA ALA A 74 -1.36 5.44 33.92
C ALA A 74 -2.75 6.10 34.11
N THR A 75 -3.85 5.44 33.75
CA THR A 75 -5.19 6.08 33.76
C THR A 75 -6.12 5.56 34.88
N GLY A 76 -5.62 4.71 35.79
CA GLY A 76 -6.42 4.04 36.83
C GLY A 76 -6.29 4.58 38.27
N ALA A 77 -5.57 5.68 38.52
CA ALA A 77 -5.37 6.22 39.87
C ALA A 77 -5.88 7.66 39.98
N ALA A 78 -7.20 7.82 40.16
CA ALA A 78 -7.84 9.02 40.71
C ALA A 78 -9.09 8.60 41.50
#